data_AF-W2IMS8-F1
#
_entry.id   AF-W2IMS8-F1
#
_cell.length_a   1.000
_cell.length_b   1.000
_cell.length_c   1.000
_cell.angle_alpha   90.00
_cell.angle_beta   90.00
_cell.angle_gamma   90.00
#
_symmetry.space_group_name_H-M   'P 1'
#
loop_
_entity.id
_entity.type
_entity.pdbx_description
1 polymer ?
#
loop_
_entity_poly.entity_id
_entity_poly.type
_entity_poly.pdbx_seq_one_letter_code
_entity_poly.pdbx_strand_id
1 'polypeptide(L)'
;MWFIPRNSGRKTSVVGAKHQPVVYWMHNTLRVMQGNFGLEVAILLSRRLSAPLVVLSLIQSSIIYPVCHSATASDAYARFSLVELYQQFLHAGVPFFGITAKEDEGLKASGDQQSFALKPNPLYELLDAFEPHAVVTDAMFDSPGRNDLIRLARYLELNRSSCSWSLLSMDSTTCCPAYQLSMKLQGSFERGAGFASEEQFAAEYASFAQPRHGTYVFSSLPRVVQDPALNRRRSKMLSSVLQRLHLEEVNWHIVKAENAQSGTQMRRFSEGEGLQKLSQLLSGSDGQPAIQAELRGGGVLSLLPFIRHGTLFAGYVLLRLSEAIASCPTPTTPQERKALAMRKVMRSRAVNHLGRERDYVLYLALWAAANCESKDSAQPDMASLSTSEVIASLNMSAPRTSSLMTYQKVLPPWAFSAARIGAISNGQVPGAALYDPYELESARTKDPYWNEIQKFSVEQQYLHPLLVVYWAYRLMTWNVSSRAAIATIDSLISQCALGSDRSPDAVFIVWKQLFRLGSNNSAINANSETKTPNLDDLREFQRILESEIASQPQLQLRP
;
A
#
# COMPACT_ATOMS: atom_id res chain seq x y z
N MET A 1 -3.97 11.63 -15.67
CA MET A 1 -5.44 11.60 -15.89
C MET A 1 -5.79 10.28 -16.56
N TRP A 2 -6.85 9.60 -16.13
CA TRP A 2 -7.24 8.29 -16.66
C TRP A 2 -8.38 8.40 -17.67
N PHE A 3 -9.30 9.35 -17.50
CA PHE A 3 -10.45 9.49 -18.39
C PHE A 3 -10.99 10.93 -18.43
N ILE A 4 -11.41 11.37 -19.62
CA ILE A 4 -12.13 12.62 -19.87
C ILE A 4 -13.30 12.32 -20.82
N PRO A 5 -14.55 12.65 -20.45
CA PRO A 5 -15.73 12.37 -21.28
C PRO A 5 -15.73 13.21 -22.57
N ARG A 6 -16.36 12.70 -23.64
CA ARG A 6 -16.50 13.45 -24.93
C ARG A 6 -17.50 14.59 -24.83
N ASN A 7 -18.62 14.35 -24.16
CA ASN A 7 -19.64 15.36 -23.92
C ASN A 7 -19.67 15.64 -22.41
N SER A 8 -19.30 16.85 -22.00
CA SER A 8 -19.61 17.36 -20.65
C SER A 8 -21.09 17.78 -20.52
N GLY A 9 -21.93 17.36 -21.46
CA GLY A 9 -23.35 17.69 -21.55
C GLY A 9 -24.12 17.05 -20.40
N ARG A 10 -24.69 17.90 -19.55
CA ARG A 10 -25.41 17.55 -18.32
C ARG A 10 -26.52 16.52 -18.59
N LYS A 11 -26.34 15.28 -18.12
CA LYS A 11 -27.51 14.50 -17.68
C LYS A 11 -28.32 15.40 -16.73
N THR A 12 -29.64 15.39 -16.82
CA THR A 12 -30.50 16.09 -15.87
C THR A 12 -30.25 15.51 -14.49
N SER A 13 -29.42 16.20 -13.70
CA SER A 13 -29.04 15.78 -12.35
C SER A 13 -30.27 15.78 -11.45
N VAL A 14 -30.48 14.68 -10.73
CA VAL A 14 -31.57 14.56 -9.75
C VAL A 14 -31.32 15.49 -8.56
N VAL A 15 -30.05 15.71 -8.23
CA VAL A 15 -29.60 16.62 -7.16
C VAL A 15 -29.57 18.08 -7.61
N GLY A 16 -29.59 18.33 -8.93
CA GLY A 16 -29.49 19.64 -9.56
C GLY A 16 -28.04 20.01 -9.87
N ALA A 17 -27.82 20.70 -11.00
CA ALA A 17 -26.48 20.99 -11.52
C ALA A 17 -25.56 21.77 -10.55
N LYS A 18 -26.14 22.53 -9.60
CA LYS A 18 -25.38 23.26 -8.56
C LYS A 18 -24.87 22.37 -7.42
N HIS A 19 -25.37 21.14 -7.29
CA HIS A 19 -25.12 20.24 -6.16
C HIS A 19 -24.32 18.99 -6.52
N GLN A 20 -23.93 18.85 -7.78
CA GLN A 20 -23.04 17.78 -8.25
C GLN A 20 -21.67 17.91 -7.59
N PRO A 21 -21.17 16.88 -6.89
CA PRO A 21 -19.94 16.98 -6.12
C PRO A 21 -18.67 16.73 -6.93
N VAL A 22 -17.53 17.14 -6.39
CA VAL A 22 -16.25 16.46 -6.66
C VAL A 22 -16.14 15.33 -5.66
N VAL A 23 -15.97 14.10 -6.14
CA VAL A 23 -15.82 12.91 -5.28
C VAL A 23 -14.34 12.59 -5.15
N TYR A 24 -13.85 12.54 -3.92
CA TYR A 24 -12.55 11.96 -3.62
C TYR A 24 -12.76 10.52 -3.15
N TRP A 25 -12.41 9.57 -4.01
CA TRP A 25 -12.33 8.15 -3.68
C TRP A 25 -10.97 7.88 -3.02
N MET A 26 -10.97 7.90 -1.69
CA MET A 26 -9.81 7.62 -0.85
C MET A 26 -9.63 6.09 -0.72
N HIS A 27 -8.40 5.61 -0.88
CA HIS A 27 -8.06 4.19 -0.80
C HIS A 27 -6.83 3.96 0.09
N ASN A 28 -5.67 4.50 -0.32
CA ASN A 28 -4.38 4.24 0.32
C ASN A 28 -3.84 5.42 1.13
N THR A 29 -4.48 6.59 1.03
CA THR A 29 -3.97 7.83 1.64
C THR A 29 -4.85 8.28 2.81
N LEU A 30 -4.76 7.56 3.94
CA LEU A 30 -5.58 7.76 5.15
C LEU A 30 -5.19 8.97 6.00
N ARG A 31 -5.05 10.15 5.39
CA ARG A 31 -4.61 11.36 6.09
C ARG A 31 -5.14 12.64 5.43
N VAL A 32 -5.22 13.71 6.19
CA VAL A 32 -5.82 14.99 5.74
C VAL A 32 -4.82 16.13 5.78
N MET A 33 -3.94 16.18 6.77
CA MET A 33 -3.17 17.39 7.07
C MET A 33 -2.01 17.60 6.12
N GLN A 34 -1.30 16.53 5.73
CA GLN A 34 -0.05 16.65 4.97
C GLN A 34 0.11 15.56 3.91
N GLY A 35 0.65 15.93 2.74
CA GLY A 35 1.11 14.97 1.75
C GLY A 35 0.01 14.17 1.07
N ASN A 36 -1.28 14.54 1.21
CA ASN A 36 -2.37 13.92 0.47
C ASN A 36 -2.66 14.72 -0.80
N PHE A 37 -1.98 14.40 -1.89
CA PHE A 37 -2.12 15.10 -3.17
C PHE A 37 -3.44 14.77 -3.87
N GLY A 38 -4.03 13.59 -3.62
CA GLY A 38 -5.37 13.23 -4.11
C GLY A 38 -6.45 14.15 -3.51
N LEU A 39 -6.43 14.29 -2.19
CA LEU A 39 -7.32 15.22 -1.47
C LEU A 39 -7.05 16.68 -1.86
N GLU A 40 -5.78 17.08 -1.98
CA GLU A 40 -5.42 18.44 -2.39
C GLU A 40 -6.03 18.79 -3.75
N VAL A 41 -5.89 17.91 -4.74
CA VAL A 41 -6.50 18.11 -6.08
C VAL A 41 -8.02 18.15 -5.99
N ALA A 42 -8.64 17.29 -5.17
CA ALA A 42 -10.09 17.31 -4.99
C ALA A 42 -10.58 18.63 -4.37
N ILE A 43 -9.86 19.18 -3.38
CA ILE A 43 -10.15 20.49 -2.78
C ILE A 43 -10.01 21.61 -3.81
N LEU A 44 -8.91 21.62 -4.58
CA LEU A 44 -8.66 22.64 -5.60
C LEU A 44 -9.71 22.59 -6.72
N LEU A 45 -10.11 21.40 -7.17
CA LEU A 45 -11.18 21.21 -8.16
C LEU A 45 -12.54 21.64 -7.61
N SER A 46 -12.86 21.26 -6.37
CA SER A 46 -14.10 21.68 -5.69
C SER A 46 -14.21 23.21 -5.65
N ARG A 47 -13.14 23.91 -5.27
CA ARG A 47 -13.07 25.38 -5.27
C ARG A 47 -13.22 25.96 -6.67
N ARG A 48 -12.48 25.43 -7.65
CA ARG A 48 -12.50 25.93 -9.03
C ARG A 48 -13.86 25.77 -9.70
N LEU A 49 -14.56 24.67 -9.41
CA LEU A 49 -15.88 24.36 -9.98
C LEU A 49 -17.03 24.95 -9.14
N SER A 50 -16.75 25.54 -7.98
CA SER A 50 -17.78 25.92 -6.99
C SER A 50 -18.72 24.76 -6.65
N ALA A 51 -18.15 23.55 -6.54
CA ALA A 51 -18.88 22.31 -6.35
C ALA A 51 -18.60 21.74 -4.94
N PRO A 52 -19.57 21.07 -4.28
CA PRO A 52 -19.34 20.43 -2.99
C PRO A 52 -18.29 19.31 -3.08
N LEU A 53 -17.46 19.16 -2.05
CA LEU A 53 -16.54 18.02 -1.90
C LEU A 53 -17.23 16.89 -1.15
N VAL A 54 -17.09 15.66 -1.63
CA VAL A 54 -17.56 14.43 -0.96
C VAL A 54 -16.40 13.44 -0.94
N VAL A 55 -16.22 12.73 0.17
CA VAL A 55 -15.20 11.69 0.30
C VAL A 55 -15.89 10.32 0.40
N LEU A 56 -15.36 9.36 -0.34
CA LEU A 56 -15.78 7.97 -0.36
C LEU A 56 -14.56 7.10 -0.01
N SER A 57 -14.71 6.17 0.92
CA SER A 57 -13.71 5.14 1.22
C SER A 57 -14.37 3.77 1.24
N LEU A 58 -13.77 2.81 0.55
CA LEU A 58 -14.15 1.41 0.68
C LEU A 58 -13.40 0.83 1.89
N ILE A 59 -14.13 0.18 2.79
CA ILE A 59 -13.64 -0.26 4.09
C ILE A 59 -14.01 -1.73 4.27
N GLN A 60 -13.06 -2.54 4.71
CA GLN A 60 -13.28 -3.97 4.95
C GLN A 60 -14.28 -4.18 6.11
N SER A 61 -15.13 -5.20 6.01
CA SER A 61 -16.16 -5.53 7.01
C SER A 61 -15.57 -5.91 8.37
N SER A 62 -14.28 -6.29 8.38
CA SER A 62 -13.49 -6.45 9.60
C SER A 62 -13.49 -5.23 10.52
N ILE A 63 -13.82 -4.04 10.02
CA ILE A 63 -13.82 -2.78 10.78
C ILE A 63 -14.70 -2.80 12.03
N ILE A 64 -15.72 -3.67 12.13
CA ILE A 64 -16.59 -3.79 13.31
C ILE A 64 -16.17 -4.92 14.27
N TYR A 65 -15.18 -5.74 13.91
CA TYR A 65 -14.78 -6.90 14.70
C TYR A 65 -13.64 -6.60 15.68
N PRO A 66 -13.63 -7.17 16.89
CA PRO A 66 -12.52 -7.00 17.81
C PRO A 66 -11.17 -7.40 17.19
N VAL A 67 -10.10 -6.77 17.65
CA VAL A 67 -8.74 -6.93 17.11
C VAL A 67 -8.26 -8.38 17.14
N CYS A 68 -8.70 -9.17 18.11
CA CYS A 68 -8.38 -10.60 18.20
C CYS A 68 -8.95 -11.45 17.05
N HIS A 69 -9.89 -10.92 16.26
CA HIS A 69 -10.44 -11.55 15.07
C HIS A 69 -9.80 -11.03 13.76
N SER A 70 -8.81 -10.13 13.86
CA SER A 70 -8.15 -9.56 12.69
C SER A 70 -7.23 -10.59 12.04
N ALA A 71 -7.36 -10.75 10.72
CA ALA A 71 -6.50 -11.64 9.94
C ALA A 71 -5.17 -10.98 9.54
N THR A 72 -5.10 -9.65 9.61
CA THR A 72 -3.93 -8.86 9.25
C THR A 72 -3.67 -7.74 10.26
N ALA A 73 -2.44 -7.26 10.28
CA ALA A 73 -2.08 -6.01 10.96
C ALA A 73 -2.97 -4.84 10.51
N SER A 74 -3.22 -4.71 9.21
CA SER A 74 -4.08 -3.64 8.67
C SER A 74 -5.50 -3.70 9.23
N ASP A 75 -6.10 -4.89 9.29
CA ASP A 75 -7.42 -5.09 9.90
C ASP A 75 -7.43 -4.67 11.38
N ALA A 76 -6.41 -5.07 12.13
CA ALA A 76 -6.28 -4.80 13.55
C ALA A 76 -6.24 -3.30 13.87
N TYR A 77 -5.54 -2.51 13.06
CA TYR A 77 -5.23 -1.11 13.40
C TYR A 77 -5.96 -0.06 12.55
N ALA A 78 -6.56 -0.43 11.41
CA ALA A 78 -7.24 0.52 10.51
C ALA A 78 -8.34 1.33 11.21
N ARG A 79 -9.03 0.73 12.18
CA ARG A 79 -10.13 1.35 12.92
C ARG A 79 -9.79 2.69 13.55
N PHE A 80 -8.62 2.80 14.18
CA PHE A 80 -8.23 4.04 14.85
C PHE A 80 -8.00 5.17 13.84
N SER A 81 -7.29 4.87 12.76
CA SER A 81 -7.04 5.84 11.69
C SER A 81 -8.32 6.30 11.00
N LEU A 82 -9.24 5.38 10.70
CA LEU A 82 -10.49 5.68 10.01
C LEU A 82 -11.44 6.51 10.88
N VAL A 83 -11.47 6.27 12.20
CA VAL A 83 -12.28 7.09 13.13
C VAL A 83 -11.73 8.51 13.26
N GLU A 84 -10.41 8.69 13.37
CA GLU A 84 -9.78 10.02 13.39
C GLU A 84 -10.09 10.76 12.08
N LEU A 85 -9.91 10.09 10.95
CA LEU A 85 -10.21 10.62 9.62
C LEU A 85 -11.68 11.05 9.48
N TYR A 86 -12.61 10.18 9.87
CA TYR A 86 -14.04 10.50 9.89
C TYR A 86 -14.35 11.74 10.74
N GLN A 87 -13.74 11.86 11.92
CA GLN A 87 -13.91 13.02 12.79
C GLN A 87 -13.35 14.31 12.17
N GLN A 88 -12.20 14.26 11.49
CA GLN A 88 -11.61 15.40 10.80
C GLN A 88 -12.54 15.92 9.68
N PHE A 89 -13.08 15.04 8.84
CA PHE A 89 -14.03 15.43 7.79
C PHE A 89 -15.36 15.93 8.36
N LEU A 90 -15.88 15.25 9.39
CA LEU A 90 -17.10 15.66 10.09
C LEU A 90 -16.95 17.08 10.67
N HIS A 91 -15.82 17.38 11.30
CA HIS A 91 -15.53 18.71 11.87
C HIS A 91 -15.44 19.80 10.80
N ALA A 92 -14.93 19.47 9.60
CA ALA A 92 -14.91 20.40 8.46
C ALA A 92 -16.28 20.57 7.78
N GLY A 93 -17.25 19.71 8.08
CA GLY A 93 -18.54 19.68 7.41
C GLY A 93 -18.51 18.99 6.03
N VAL A 94 -17.44 18.25 5.72
CA VAL A 94 -17.29 17.50 4.48
C VAL A 94 -17.90 16.09 4.66
N PRO A 95 -18.86 15.67 3.82
CA PRO A 95 -19.43 14.32 3.90
C PRO A 95 -18.38 13.24 3.63
N PHE A 96 -18.28 12.27 4.54
CA PHE A 96 -17.42 11.09 4.43
C PHE A 96 -18.28 9.82 4.44
N PHE A 97 -18.30 9.12 3.32
CA PHE A 97 -19.02 7.85 3.15
C PHE A 97 -18.02 6.70 3.26
N GLY A 98 -18.06 5.98 4.38
CA GLY A 98 -17.40 4.68 4.51
C GLY A 98 -18.34 3.60 4.03
N ILE A 99 -17.96 2.84 3.01
CA ILE A 99 -18.77 1.77 2.44
C ILE A 99 -18.10 0.43 2.70
N THR A 100 -18.84 -0.53 3.22
CA THR A 100 -18.37 -1.89 3.54
C THR A 100 -19.25 -2.94 2.86
N ALA A 101 -18.75 -4.17 2.77
CA ALA A 101 -19.58 -5.32 2.41
C ALA A 101 -20.68 -5.51 3.46
N LYS A 102 -21.88 -5.82 2.99
CA LYS A 102 -22.98 -6.25 3.84
C LYS A 102 -22.83 -7.74 4.12
N GLU A 103 -22.71 -8.11 5.39
CA GLU A 103 -22.67 -9.52 5.79
C GLU A 103 -24.11 -10.08 5.78
N ASP A 104 -24.45 -10.82 4.73
CA ASP A 104 -25.73 -11.52 4.68
C ASP A 104 -25.68 -12.74 5.64
N GLU A 105 -26.60 -12.83 6.61
CA GLU A 105 -26.77 -13.98 7.54
C GLU A 105 -27.18 -15.32 6.86
N GLY A 106 -26.93 -15.45 5.56
CA GLY A 106 -27.18 -16.69 4.84
C GLY A 106 -27.30 -16.43 3.36
N LEU A 107 -26.26 -16.79 2.61
CA LEU A 107 -26.39 -17.04 1.17
C LEU A 107 -26.09 -18.50 0.91
N LYS A 108 -27.17 -19.27 0.81
CA LYS A 108 -27.27 -20.34 -0.18
C LYS A 108 -26.78 -19.75 -1.50
N ALA A 109 -25.86 -20.45 -2.15
CA ALA A 109 -25.49 -20.17 -3.53
C ALA A 109 -26.76 -20.23 -4.40
N SER A 110 -27.44 -19.09 -4.58
CA SER A 110 -28.42 -18.95 -5.64
C SER A 110 -27.62 -18.89 -6.93
N GLY A 111 -27.52 -20.04 -7.58
CA GLY A 111 -27.22 -20.13 -9.00
C GLY A 111 -28.33 -19.44 -9.77
N ASP A 112 -28.30 -18.12 -9.77
CA ASP A 112 -29.23 -17.31 -10.54
C ASP A 112 -28.70 -17.26 -11.97
N GLN A 113 -29.27 -18.14 -12.79
CA GLN A 113 -29.34 -17.97 -14.23
C GLN A 113 -29.97 -16.60 -14.51
N GLN A 114 -29.15 -15.57 -14.71
CA GLN A 114 -29.63 -14.23 -15.04
C GLN A 114 -29.02 -13.73 -16.35
N SER A 115 -29.92 -13.58 -17.34
CA SER A 115 -29.89 -12.78 -18.56
C SER A 115 -28.54 -12.24 -19.05
N PHE A 116 -28.22 -12.51 -20.31
CA PHE A 116 -27.11 -12.00 -21.13
C PHE A 116 -27.03 -10.45 -21.30
N ALA A 117 -27.69 -9.66 -20.46
CA ALA A 117 -27.49 -8.21 -20.43
C ALA A 117 -26.19 -7.89 -19.67
N LEU A 118 -25.26 -7.20 -20.33
CA LEU A 118 -23.98 -6.77 -19.75
C LEU A 118 -24.23 -5.92 -18.49
N LYS A 119 -23.84 -6.45 -17.32
CA LYS A 119 -23.91 -5.70 -16.05
C LYS A 119 -22.89 -4.55 -16.08
N PRO A 120 -23.24 -3.35 -15.59
CA PRO A 120 -22.30 -2.23 -15.51
C PRO A 120 -21.13 -2.57 -14.58
N ASN A 121 -20.01 -1.87 -14.75
CA ASN A 121 -18.88 -2.01 -13.84
C ASN A 121 -19.32 -1.60 -12.40
N PRO A 122 -19.09 -2.43 -11.37
CA PRO A 122 -19.53 -2.15 -10.01
C PRO A 122 -19.00 -0.83 -9.42
N LEU A 123 -17.74 -0.49 -9.68
CA LEU A 123 -17.14 0.78 -9.22
C LEU A 123 -17.73 1.96 -9.97
N TYR A 124 -17.98 1.83 -11.27
CA TYR A 124 -18.70 2.85 -12.03
C TYR A 124 -20.09 3.07 -11.42
N GLU A 125 -20.85 2.01 -11.17
CA GLU A 125 -22.20 2.12 -10.61
C GLU A 125 -22.21 2.84 -9.25
N LEU A 126 -21.26 2.50 -8.37
CA LEU A 126 -21.11 3.13 -7.07
C LEU A 126 -20.73 4.62 -7.17
N LEU A 127 -19.75 4.95 -8.01
CA LEU A 127 -19.26 6.32 -8.17
C LEU A 127 -20.27 7.21 -8.91
N ASP A 128 -20.94 6.68 -9.93
CA ASP A 128 -21.96 7.38 -10.72
C ASP A 128 -23.20 7.73 -9.88
N ALA A 129 -23.48 6.96 -8.82
CA ALA A 129 -24.58 7.23 -7.88
C ALA A 129 -24.48 8.60 -7.20
N PHE A 130 -23.26 9.16 -7.09
CA PHE A 130 -23.03 10.50 -6.54
C PHE A 130 -23.27 11.63 -7.56
N GLU A 131 -23.51 11.30 -8.83
CA GLU A 131 -23.58 12.23 -9.97
C GLU A 131 -22.40 13.24 -9.99
N PRO A 132 -21.13 12.77 -9.92
CA PRO A 132 -19.99 13.67 -9.74
C PRO A 132 -19.70 14.53 -10.98
N HIS A 133 -19.03 15.67 -10.78
CA HIS A 133 -18.32 16.38 -11.85
C HIS A 133 -17.03 15.66 -12.25
N ALA A 134 -16.29 15.22 -11.22
CA ALA A 134 -15.04 14.50 -11.36
C ALA A 134 -14.86 13.58 -10.15
N VAL A 135 -14.23 12.44 -10.41
CA VAL A 135 -13.73 11.52 -9.39
C VAL A 135 -12.22 11.66 -9.35
N VAL A 136 -11.69 11.97 -8.18
CA VAL A 136 -10.27 11.95 -7.88
C VAL A 136 -9.99 10.75 -6.99
N THR A 137 -8.94 9.99 -7.25
CA THR A 137 -8.53 8.87 -6.40
C THR A 137 -7.01 8.87 -6.19
N ASP A 138 -6.55 8.03 -5.26
CA ASP A 138 -5.14 7.80 -5.02
C ASP A 138 -4.52 6.98 -6.17
N ALA A 139 -3.20 6.99 -6.31
CA ALA A 139 -2.49 6.03 -7.15
C ALA A 139 -2.45 4.67 -6.44
N MET A 140 -3.00 3.64 -7.10
CA MET A 140 -3.00 2.28 -6.59
C MET A 140 -1.73 1.54 -7.04
N PHE A 141 -0.98 1.03 -6.07
CA PHE A 141 0.23 0.25 -6.29
C PHE A 141 -0.02 -1.25 -6.07
N ASP A 142 -0.99 -1.59 -5.23
CA ASP A 142 -1.46 -2.95 -5.02
C ASP A 142 -2.14 -3.51 -6.28
N SER A 143 -2.01 -4.82 -6.50
CA SER A 143 -2.55 -5.47 -7.69
C SER A 143 -4.06 -5.34 -7.83
N PRO A 144 -4.88 -5.59 -6.77
CA PRO A 144 -6.34 -5.48 -6.88
C PRO A 144 -6.82 -4.08 -7.26
N GLY A 145 -6.35 -3.06 -6.54
CA GLY A 145 -6.72 -1.66 -6.79
C GLY A 145 -6.28 -1.18 -8.16
N ARG A 146 -5.08 -1.58 -8.62
CA ARG A 146 -4.59 -1.23 -9.96
C ARG A 146 -5.40 -1.91 -11.07
N ASN A 147 -5.68 -3.21 -10.92
CA ASN A 147 -6.51 -3.96 -11.88
C ASN A 147 -7.90 -3.33 -12.02
N ASP A 148 -8.53 -2.98 -10.91
CA ASP A 148 -9.84 -2.33 -10.89
C ASP A 148 -9.80 -0.93 -11.50
N LEU A 149 -8.76 -0.14 -11.25
CA LEU A 149 -8.60 1.18 -11.86
C LEU A 149 -8.46 1.08 -13.39
N ILE A 150 -7.71 0.09 -13.89
CA ILE A 150 -7.56 -0.19 -15.32
C ILE A 150 -8.89 -0.64 -15.93
N ARG A 151 -9.60 -1.57 -15.28
CA ARG A 151 -10.93 -2.04 -15.73
C ARG A 151 -11.94 -0.91 -15.77
N LEU A 152 -11.98 -0.06 -14.73
CA LEU A 152 -12.84 1.11 -14.67
C LEU A 152 -12.52 2.11 -15.79
N ALA A 153 -11.23 2.42 -16.01
CA ALA A 153 -10.81 3.32 -17.09
C ALA A 153 -11.18 2.77 -18.47
N ARG A 154 -10.99 1.46 -18.71
CA ARG A 154 -11.41 0.79 -19.95
C ARG A 154 -12.94 0.83 -20.12
N TYR A 155 -13.71 0.58 -19.06
CA TYR A 155 -15.16 0.67 -19.09
C TYR A 155 -15.64 2.09 -19.44
N LEU A 156 -15.04 3.11 -18.84
CA LEU A 156 -15.34 4.52 -19.14
C LEU A 156 -15.02 4.88 -20.60
N GLU A 157 -13.91 4.38 -21.15
CA GLU A 157 -13.51 4.63 -22.53
C GLU A 157 -14.46 3.95 -23.54
N LEU A 158 -14.89 2.71 -23.27
CA LEU A 158 -15.87 2.01 -24.09
C LEU A 158 -17.26 2.69 -24.05
N ASN A 159 -17.60 3.34 -22.93
CA ASN A 159 -18.88 4.01 -22.72
C ASN A 159 -18.77 5.55 -22.77
N ARG A 160 -17.77 6.08 -23.49
CA ARG A 160 -17.38 7.50 -23.44
C ARG A 160 -18.48 8.50 -23.79
N SER A 161 -19.49 8.09 -24.57
CA SER A 161 -20.67 8.89 -24.90
C SER A 161 -21.70 8.98 -23.78
N SER A 162 -21.71 8.00 -22.87
CA SER A 162 -22.73 7.82 -21.83
C SER A 162 -22.23 8.23 -20.43
N CYS A 163 -20.92 8.21 -20.22
CA CYS A 163 -20.27 8.65 -18.99
C CYS A 163 -20.13 10.18 -18.94
N SER A 164 -20.41 10.78 -17.78
CA SER A 164 -20.53 12.24 -17.63
C SER A 164 -19.46 12.90 -16.77
N TRP A 165 -18.51 12.14 -16.22
CA TRP A 165 -17.52 12.63 -15.26
C TRP A 165 -16.10 12.20 -15.61
N SER A 166 -15.12 12.97 -15.14
CA SER A 166 -13.69 12.71 -15.39
C SER A 166 -13.06 11.89 -14.26
N LEU A 167 -12.09 11.04 -14.58
CA LEU A 167 -11.34 10.24 -13.60
C LEU A 167 -9.87 10.69 -13.53
N LEU A 168 -9.46 11.11 -12.33
CA LEU A 168 -8.09 11.50 -12.01
C LEU A 168 -7.53 10.58 -10.93
N SER A 169 -6.25 10.24 -11.04
CA SER A 169 -5.51 9.52 -10.00
C SER A 169 -4.25 10.31 -9.67
N MET A 170 -3.95 10.44 -8.39
CA MET A 170 -2.84 11.24 -7.86
C MET A 170 -1.94 10.39 -6.99
N ASP A 171 -0.63 10.42 -7.27
CA ASP A 171 0.35 9.75 -6.42
C ASP A 171 0.54 10.53 -5.12
N SER A 172 0.10 9.93 -4.02
CA SER A 172 0.33 10.40 -2.66
C SER A 172 1.18 9.43 -1.85
N THR A 173 1.73 8.40 -2.49
CA THR A 173 2.45 7.32 -1.83
C THR A 173 3.95 7.51 -1.98
N THR A 174 4.43 7.88 -3.17
CA THR A 174 5.86 8.11 -3.40
C THR A 174 6.30 9.51 -2.97
N CYS A 175 7.57 9.66 -2.59
CA CYS A 175 8.15 10.99 -2.37
C CYS A 175 8.28 11.75 -3.70
N CYS A 176 8.66 11.02 -4.74
CA CYS A 176 8.72 11.52 -6.10
C CYS A 176 8.20 10.45 -7.06
N PRO A 177 7.18 10.76 -7.90
CA PRO A 177 6.73 9.87 -8.96
C PRO A 177 7.72 9.88 -10.13
N ALA A 178 9.00 9.55 -9.87
CA ALA A 178 10.08 9.62 -10.85
C ALA A 178 9.77 8.78 -12.10
N TYR A 179 9.04 7.68 -11.90
CA TYR A 179 8.54 6.80 -12.95
C TYR A 179 7.51 7.47 -13.89
N GLN A 180 6.85 8.55 -13.44
CA GLN A 180 5.98 9.39 -14.28
C GLN A 180 6.68 10.64 -14.80
N LEU A 181 7.81 11.06 -14.23
CA LEU A 181 8.48 12.30 -14.60
C LEU A 181 9.67 12.08 -15.55
N SER A 182 10.31 10.91 -15.50
CA SER A 182 11.42 10.54 -16.37
C SER A 182 10.93 9.76 -17.59
N MET A 183 11.20 10.27 -18.80
CA MET A 183 10.91 9.56 -20.05
C MET A 183 11.63 8.20 -20.12
N LYS A 184 12.84 8.10 -19.54
CA LYS A 184 13.58 6.83 -19.51
C LYS A 184 12.89 5.78 -18.66
N LEU A 185 12.42 6.16 -17.47
CA LEU A 185 11.68 5.24 -16.60
C LEU A 185 10.29 4.93 -17.16
N GLN A 186 9.62 5.89 -17.81
CA GLN A 186 8.37 5.62 -18.52
C GLN A 186 8.53 4.56 -19.62
N GLY A 187 9.62 4.64 -20.40
CA GLY A 187 9.93 3.66 -21.44
C GLY A 187 10.07 2.22 -20.92
N SER A 188 10.42 2.03 -19.65
CA SER A 188 10.49 0.69 -19.04
C SER A 188 9.12 0.00 -18.88
N PHE A 189 8.02 0.75 -18.95
CA PHE A 189 6.66 0.20 -18.93
C PHE A 189 6.15 -0.19 -20.32
N GLU A 190 6.92 0.06 -21.38
CA GLU A 190 6.59 -0.43 -22.72
C GLU A 190 6.64 -1.96 -22.76
N ARG A 191 5.81 -2.54 -23.63
CA ARG A 191 5.64 -3.99 -23.71
C ARG A 191 6.98 -4.66 -24.05
N GLY A 192 7.43 -5.55 -23.17
CA GLY A 192 8.67 -6.32 -23.35
C GLY A 192 9.93 -5.59 -22.90
N ALA A 193 9.84 -4.35 -22.42
CA ALA A 193 10.97 -3.66 -21.81
C ALA A 193 11.25 -4.21 -20.41
N GLY A 194 12.53 -4.41 -20.08
CA GLY A 194 12.96 -4.74 -18.72
C GLY A 194 12.80 -3.56 -17.76
N PHE A 195 12.67 -3.84 -16.46
CA PHE A 195 12.71 -2.78 -15.45
C PHE A 195 14.12 -2.17 -15.35
N ALA A 196 14.17 -0.90 -14.96
CA ALA A 196 15.41 -0.18 -14.73
C ALA A 196 16.15 -0.73 -13.50
N SER A 197 17.47 -0.85 -13.59
CA SER A 197 18.34 -1.15 -12.43
C SER A 197 18.19 -0.13 -11.30
N GLU A 198 18.63 -0.50 -10.10
CA GLU A 198 18.59 0.40 -8.95
C GLU A 198 19.48 1.63 -9.20
N GLU A 199 20.62 1.47 -9.86
CA GLU A 199 21.52 2.56 -10.23
C GLU A 199 20.88 3.50 -11.28
N GLN A 200 20.24 2.95 -12.31
CA GLN A 200 19.53 3.74 -13.32
C GLN A 200 18.36 4.51 -12.69
N PHE A 201 17.57 3.85 -11.85
CA PHE A 201 16.48 4.52 -11.13
C PHE A 201 17.02 5.61 -10.21
N ALA A 202 18.08 5.34 -9.44
CA ALA A 202 18.67 6.31 -8.52
C ALA A 202 19.21 7.55 -9.24
N ALA A 203 19.81 7.39 -10.42
CA ALA A 203 20.29 8.50 -11.23
C ALA A 203 19.14 9.43 -11.66
N GLU A 204 18.03 8.85 -12.14
CA GLU A 204 16.85 9.62 -12.51
C GLU A 204 16.18 10.24 -11.27
N TYR A 205 16.03 9.47 -10.18
CA TYR A 205 15.43 9.89 -8.92
C TYR A 205 16.14 11.11 -8.30
N ALA A 206 17.48 11.12 -8.32
CA ALA A 206 18.28 12.19 -7.72
C ALA A 206 17.98 13.57 -8.32
N SER A 207 17.61 13.63 -9.61
CA SER A 207 17.27 14.89 -10.29
C SER A 207 15.96 15.51 -9.77
N PHE A 208 15.04 14.68 -9.28
CA PHE A 208 13.73 15.10 -8.79
C PHE A 208 13.64 15.18 -7.27
N ALA A 209 14.51 14.46 -6.55
CA ALA A 209 14.58 14.47 -5.09
C ALA A 209 15.16 15.77 -4.51
N GLN A 210 15.70 16.66 -5.35
CA GLN A 210 16.18 17.97 -4.90
C GLN A 210 14.99 18.85 -4.47
N PRO A 211 15.11 19.60 -3.36
CA PRO A 211 14.06 20.52 -2.93
C PRO A 211 13.84 21.56 -4.03
N ARG A 212 12.66 21.56 -4.65
CA ARG A 212 12.22 22.68 -5.50
C ARG A 212 12.02 23.89 -4.59
N HIS A 213 12.37 25.09 -5.07
CA HIS A 213 12.28 26.31 -4.26
C HIS A 213 10.84 26.52 -3.72
N GLY A 214 10.70 26.52 -2.39
CA GLY A 214 9.46 26.79 -1.66
C GLY A 214 8.81 25.56 -1.03
N THR A 215 8.40 25.68 0.23
CA THR A 215 7.57 24.68 0.91
C THR A 215 6.14 24.77 0.38
N TYR A 216 5.64 23.71 -0.27
CA TYR A 216 4.23 23.65 -0.65
C TYR A 216 3.36 23.54 0.60
N VAL A 217 2.39 24.44 0.74
CA VAL A 217 1.44 24.44 1.85
C VAL A 217 0.14 23.79 1.38
N PHE A 218 -0.23 22.67 1.99
CA PHE A 218 -1.48 21.97 1.69
C PHE A 218 -2.69 22.81 2.11
N SER A 219 -3.73 22.74 1.29
CA SER A 219 -5.00 23.43 1.53
C SER A 219 -5.71 22.82 2.73
N SER A 220 -6.22 23.66 3.62
CA SER A 220 -7.15 23.19 4.65
C SER A 220 -8.45 22.67 4.02
N LEU A 221 -9.10 21.71 4.69
CA LEU A 221 -10.45 21.27 4.32
C LEU A 221 -11.39 22.48 4.21
N PRO A 222 -12.33 22.48 3.24
CA PRO A 222 -13.32 23.52 3.15
C PRO A 222 -14.24 23.46 4.37
N ARG A 223 -14.48 24.61 5.01
CA ARG A 223 -15.49 24.72 6.07
C ARG A 223 -16.84 24.95 5.42
N VAL A 224 -17.69 23.93 5.44
CA VAL A 224 -19.01 23.96 4.80
C VAL A 224 -20.09 23.77 5.85
N VAL A 225 -21.13 24.59 5.81
CA VAL A 225 -22.34 24.36 6.61
C VAL A 225 -23.03 23.13 6.03
N GLN A 226 -23.17 22.08 6.84
CA GLN A 226 -23.83 20.87 6.38
C GLN A 226 -25.30 21.16 6.01
N ASP A 227 -25.70 20.67 4.84
CA ASP A 227 -27.11 20.55 4.48
C ASP A 227 -27.55 19.10 4.76
N PRO A 228 -28.18 18.83 5.92
CA PRO A 228 -28.61 17.49 6.28
C PRO A 228 -29.67 16.92 5.34
N ALA A 229 -30.46 17.77 4.67
CA ALA A 229 -31.45 17.32 3.69
C ALA A 229 -30.78 16.80 2.42
N LEU A 230 -29.75 17.51 1.94
CA LEU A 230 -28.95 17.10 0.79
C LEU A 230 -28.20 15.79 1.06
N ASN A 231 -27.58 15.66 2.23
CA ASN A 231 -26.88 14.42 2.61
C ASN A 231 -27.85 13.24 2.72
N ARG A 232 -29.02 13.43 3.35
CA ARG A 232 -30.06 12.41 3.43
C ARG A 232 -30.56 12.00 2.04
N ARG A 233 -30.68 12.96 1.10
CA ARG A 233 -31.06 12.68 -0.28
C ARG A 233 -30.00 11.83 -0.99
N ARG A 234 -28.71 12.14 -0.81
CA ARG A 234 -27.60 11.33 -1.36
C ARG A 234 -27.58 9.92 -0.78
N SER A 235 -27.73 9.75 0.54
CA SER A 235 -27.80 8.42 1.15
C SER A 235 -28.99 7.60 0.60
N LYS A 236 -30.14 8.23 0.36
CA LYS A 236 -31.29 7.58 -0.30
C LYS A 236 -31.03 7.21 -1.77
N MET A 237 -30.25 8.00 -2.49
CA MET A 237 -29.85 7.66 -3.87
C MET A 237 -28.84 6.50 -3.88
N LEU A 238 -27.92 6.49 -2.91
CA LEU A 238 -26.96 5.41 -2.74
C LEU A 238 -27.63 4.09 -2.36
N SER A 239 -28.69 4.10 -1.54
CA SER A 239 -29.23 2.87 -0.95
C SER A 239 -29.61 1.81 -1.97
N SER A 240 -30.16 2.19 -3.14
CA SER A 240 -30.48 1.22 -4.20
C SER A 240 -29.23 0.60 -4.83
N VAL A 241 -28.17 1.39 -5.00
CA VAL A 241 -26.89 0.92 -5.56
C VAL A 241 -26.18 0.03 -4.55
N LEU A 242 -26.13 0.46 -3.29
CA LEU A 242 -25.55 -0.33 -2.20
C LEU A 242 -26.25 -1.70 -2.08
N GLN A 243 -27.58 -1.72 -2.11
CA GLN A 243 -28.33 -2.98 -2.08
C GLN A 243 -28.01 -3.89 -3.26
N ARG A 244 -27.92 -3.36 -4.49
CA ARG A 244 -27.58 -4.16 -5.69
C ARG A 244 -26.16 -4.72 -5.64
N LEU A 245 -25.23 -4.00 -5.04
CA LEU A 245 -23.83 -4.39 -4.91
C LEU A 245 -23.53 -5.18 -3.62
N HIS A 246 -24.54 -5.50 -2.80
CA HIS A 246 -24.37 -6.12 -1.48
C HIS A 246 -23.41 -5.32 -0.56
N LEU A 247 -23.57 -4.00 -0.55
CA LEU A 247 -22.81 -3.05 0.25
C LEU A 247 -23.71 -2.34 1.26
N GLU A 248 -23.10 -1.75 2.28
CA GLU A 248 -23.75 -0.88 3.25
C GLU A 248 -22.84 0.26 3.72
N GLU A 249 -23.43 1.29 4.33
CA GLU A 249 -22.68 2.41 4.92
C GLU A 249 -22.21 2.03 6.34
N VAL A 250 -20.95 2.30 6.64
CA VAL A 250 -20.34 2.02 7.94
C VAL A 250 -21.04 2.82 9.05
N ASN A 251 -21.48 2.11 10.09
CA ASN A 251 -22.00 2.75 11.29
C ASN A 251 -20.88 3.22 12.22
N TRP A 252 -20.45 4.47 12.04
CA TRP A 252 -19.38 5.08 12.84
C TRP A 252 -19.61 5.11 14.35
N HIS A 253 -20.85 5.00 14.83
CA HIS A 253 -21.12 4.93 16.27
C HIS A 253 -20.64 3.59 16.84
N ILE A 254 -20.87 2.49 16.13
CA ILE A 254 -20.40 1.15 16.51
C ILE A 254 -18.88 1.13 16.46
N VAL A 255 -18.28 1.60 15.36
CA VAL A 255 -16.82 1.63 15.19
C VAL A 255 -16.13 2.44 16.31
N LYS A 256 -16.71 3.57 16.72
CA LYS A 256 -16.21 4.37 17.84
C LYS A 256 -16.36 3.65 19.18
N ALA A 257 -17.48 2.97 19.42
CA ALA A 257 -17.69 2.20 20.64
C ALA A 257 -16.66 1.07 20.76
N GLU A 258 -16.39 0.36 19.67
CA GLU A 258 -15.38 -0.71 19.62
C GLU A 258 -13.95 -0.19 19.87
N ASN A 259 -13.60 0.99 19.34
CA ASN A 259 -12.34 1.67 19.68
C ASN A 259 -12.23 1.99 21.18
N ALA A 260 -13.33 2.36 21.83
CA ALA A 260 -13.33 2.67 23.26
C ALA A 260 -13.20 1.43 24.15
N GLN A 261 -13.63 0.26 23.66
CA GLN A 261 -13.45 -1.02 24.34
C GLN A 261 -12.04 -1.61 24.16
N SER A 262 -11.29 -1.11 23.18
CA SER A 262 -9.92 -1.58 22.92
C SER A 262 -8.99 -1.19 24.07
N GLY A 263 -8.07 -2.09 24.42
CA GLY A 263 -7.15 -1.89 25.55
C GLY A 263 -6.30 -0.62 25.41
N THR A 264 -6.07 0.08 26.52
CA THR A 264 -5.32 1.35 26.56
C THR A 264 -3.85 1.23 26.11
N GLN A 265 -3.30 0.02 26.11
CA GLN A 265 -1.93 -0.29 25.68
C GLN A 265 -1.82 -0.52 24.16
N MET A 266 -2.94 -0.57 23.44
CA MET A 266 -2.92 -0.78 22.01
C MET A 266 -2.36 0.46 21.30
N ARG A 267 -1.30 0.26 20.51
CA ARG A 267 -0.75 1.34 19.67
C ARG A 267 -1.80 1.74 18.65
N ARG A 268 -1.91 3.03 18.37
CA ARG A 268 -2.70 3.52 17.26
C ARG A 268 -1.73 3.90 16.14
N PHE A 269 -2.27 3.96 14.93
CA PHE A 269 -1.49 4.31 13.75
C PHE A 269 -2.18 5.42 12.98
N SER A 270 -2.70 6.41 13.73
CA SER A 270 -3.44 7.56 13.21
C SER A 270 -2.48 8.63 12.67
N GLU A 271 -2.99 9.60 11.92
CA GLU A 271 -2.19 10.73 11.41
C GLU A 271 -1.63 11.55 12.57
N GLY A 272 -2.46 11.81 13.59
CA GLY A 272 -2.04 12.52 14.80
C GLY A 272 -0.86 11.84 15.51
N GLU A 273 -0.94 10.52 15.71
CA GLU A 273 0.14 9.77 16.36
C GLU A 273 1.41 9.69 15.51
N GLY A 274 1.29 9.55 14.19
CA GLY A 274 2.44 9.58 13.28
C GLY A 274 3.19 10.92 13.33
N LEU A 275 2.45 12.03 13.34
CA LEU A 275 3.00 13.38 13.46
C LEU A 275 3.63 13.64 14.84
N GLN A 276 2.99 13.15 15.91
CA GLN A 276 3.54 13.24 17.26
C GLN A 276 4.86 12.45 17.37
N LYS A 277 4.90 11.23 16.84
CA LYS A 277 6.09 10.38 16.83
C LYS A 277 7.23 11.00 16.02
N LEU A 278 6.93 11.58 14.86
CA LEU A 278 7.92 12.36 14.10
C LEU A 278 8.45 13.53 14.93
N SER A 279 7.58 14.26 15.61
CA SER A 279 7.98 15.40 16.45
C SER A 279 8.88 14.96 17.62
N GLN A 280 8.58 13.82 18.24
CA GLN A 280 9.42 13.21 19.28
C GLN A 280 10.80 12.79 18.75
N LEU A 281 10.88 12.22 17.53
CA LEU A 281 12.16 11.87 16.92
C LEU A 281 13.02 13.09 16.58
N LEU A 282 12.39 14.23 16.26
CA LEU A 282 13.10 15.48 15.97
C LEU A 282 13.56 16.20 17.24
N SER A 283 12.81 16.10 18.34
CA SER A 283 13.15 16.69 19.63
C SER A 283 14.10 15.81 20.46
N GLY A 284 13.97 14.49 20.38
CA GLY A 284 14.71 13.51 21.16
C GLY A 284 16.11 13.25 20.62
N SER A 285 17.06 13.08 21.54
CA SER A 285 18.36 12.47 21.27
C SER A 285 18.62 11.42 22.33
N ASP A 286 18.23 10.17 22.06
CA ASP A 286 18.46 9.05 23.00
C ASP A 286 19.95 8.72 23.17
N GLY A 287 20.86 9.49 22.55
CA GLY A 287 22.31 9.32 22.62
C GLY A 287 22.86 8.03 21.99
N GLN A 288 21.97 7.10 21.63
CA GLN A 288 22.24 5.80 21.02
C GLN A 288 22.55 5.92 19.52
N PRO A 289 23.39 5.04 18.94
CA PRO A 289 23.57 4.94 17.50
C PRO A 289 22.23 4.70 16.79
N ALA A 290 22.01 5.38 15.65
CA ALA A 290 20.74 5.33 14.92
C ALA A 290 20.28 3.90 14.58
N ILE A 291 21.22 3.04 14.16
CA ILE A 291 20.92 1.64 13.82
C ILE A 291 20.46 0.85 15.05
N GLN A 292 21.09 1.05 16.21
CA GLN A 292 20.71 0.34 17.43
C GLN A 292 19.32 0.78 17.93
N ALA A 293 18.99 2.06 17.78
CA ALA A 293 17.66 2.57 18.07
C ALA A 293 16.60 1.92 17.16
N GLU A 294 16.89 1.79 15.86
CA GLU A 294 15.98 1.16 14.90
C GLU A 294 15.78 -0.34 15.17
N LEU A 295 16.84 -1.08 15.47
CA LEU A 295 16.77 -2.50 15.82
C LEU A 295 16.01 -2.77 17.13
N ARG A 296 15.80 -1.74 17.96
CA ARG A 296 14.96 -1.79 19.17
C ARG A 296 13.54 -1.25 18.95
N GLY A 297 13.16 -0.98 17.71
CA GLY A 297 11.82 -0.49 17.33
C GLY A 297 11.65 1.04 17.35
N GLY A 298 12.73 1.78 17.62
CA GLY A 298 12.79 3.23 17.58
C GLY A 298 13.36 3.77 16.26
N GLY A 299 13.97 4.96 16.33
CA GLY A 299 14.61 5.59 15.18
C GLY A 299 13.65 5.93 14.03
N VAL A 300 14.19 6.34 12.89
CA VAL A 300 13.37 6.88 11.78
C VAL A 300 12.55 5.80 11.07
N LEU A 301 13.01 4.55 11.06
CA LEU A 301 12.30 3.43 10.46
C LEU A 301 11.07 3.00 11.25
N SER A 302 10.95 3.40 12.52
CA SER A 302 9.72 3.19 13.30
C SER A 302 8.50 4.00 12.80
N LEU A 303 8.70 4.85 11.78
CA LEU A 303 7.65 5.54 11.05
C LEU A 303 7.13 4.73 9.85
N LEU A 304 7.80 3.65 9.44
CA LEU A 304 7.39 2.81 8.30
C LEU A 304 5.94 2.30 8.40
N PRO A 305 5.45 1.80 9.55
CA PRO A 305 4.05 1.39 9.68
C PRO A 305 3.07 2.51 9.33
N PHE A 306 3.29 3.75 9.81
CA PHE A 306 2.44 4.90 9.52
C PHE A 306 2.50 5.28 8.03
N ILE A 307 3.69 5.18 7.43
CA ILE A 307 3.89 5.51 6.02
C ILE A 307 3.18 4.51 5.10
N ARG A 308 3.28 3.21 5.40
CA ARG A 308 2.62 2.13 4.64
C ARG A 308 1.12 2.13 4.85
N HIS A 309 0.67 2.38 6.07
CA HIS A 309 -0.75 2.53 6.41
C HIS A 309 -1.39 3.78 5.77
N GLY A 310 -0.58 4.72 5.30
CA GLY A 310 -1.04 5.93 4.63
C GLY A 310 -1.38 7.09 5.57
N THR A 311 -1.09 6.97 6.87
CA THR A 311 -1.36 8.01 7.88
C THR A 311 -0.22 9.00 8.04
N LEU A 312 0.96 8.73 7.48
CA LEU A 312 2.09 9.67 7.43
C LEU A 312 2.72 9.70 6.04
N PHE A 313 3.06 10.89 5.54
CA PHE A 313 3.73 11.02 4.25
C PHE A 313 5.26 10.99 4.40
N ALA A 314 5.93 10.11 3.65
CA ALA A 314 7.39 10.01 3.66
C ALA A 314 8.08 11.32 3.22
N GLY A 315 7.56 12.00 2.20
CA GLY A 315 8.13 13.28 1.76
C GLY A 315 8.03 14.38 2.83
N TYR A 316 6.98 14.36 3.66
CA TYR A 316 6.86 15.27 4.79
C TYR A 316 7.90 14.96 5.88
N VAL A 317 8.17 13.69 6.17
CA VAL A 317 9.25 13.27 7.09
C VAL A 317 10.60 13.82 6.61
N LEU A 318 10.92 13.65 5.31
CA LEU A 318 12.18 14.13 4.72
C LEU A 318 12.32 15.66 4.78
N LEU A 319 11.22 16.37 4.53
CA LEU A 319 11.17 17.82 4.64
C LEU A 319 11.45 18.27 6.07
N ARG A 320 10.72 17.74 7.05
CA ARG A 320 10.87 18.12 8.47
C ARG A 320 12.25 17.79 9.02
N LEU A 321 12.87 16.69 8.60
CA LEU A 321 14.26 16.38 8.93
C LEU A 321 15.25 17.39 8.35
N SER A 322 15.01 17.84 7.10
CA SER A 322 15.85 18.84 6.45
C SER A 322 15.72 20.21 7.13
N GLU A 323 14.50 20.63 7.45
CA GLU A 323 14.20 21.85 8.22
C GLU A 323 14.84 21.81 9.61
N ALA A 324 14.73 20.68 10.32
CA ALA A 324 15.31 20.51 11.66
C ALA A 324 16.85 20.51 11.68
N ILE A 325 17.49 20.18 10.55
CA ILE A 325 18.95 20.31 10.39
C ILE A 325 19.31 21.74 10.02
N ALA A 326 18.55 22.38 9.14
CA ALA A 326 18.79 23.76 8.71
C ALA A 326 18.57 24.77 9.84
N SER A 327 17.65 24.49 10.77
CA SER A 327 17.37 25.33 11.93
C SER A 327 18.34 25.12 13.10
N CYS A 328 19.24 24.13 13.04
CA CYS A 328 20.25 23.94 14.06
C CYS A 328 21.24 25.11 14.05
N PRO A 329 21.47 25.81 15.18
CA PRO A 329 22.55 26.78 15.28
C PRO A 329 23.91 26.09 15.11
N THR A 330 24.93 26.88 14.79
CA THR A 330 26.31 26.39 14.71
C THR A 330 26.70 25.75 16.04
N PRO A 331 27.05 24.46 16.08
CA PRO A 331 27.25 23.75 17.33
C PRO A 331 28.55 24.21 18.00
N THR A 332 28.44 24.67 19.24
CA THR A 332 29.55 25.17 20.06
C THR A 332 30.09 24.10 21.02
N THR A 333 29.24 23.16 21.44
CA THR A 333 29.61 22.08 22.36
C THR A 333 29.83 20.73 21.64
N PRO A 334 30.60 19.80 22.21
CA PRO A 334 30.71 18.43 21.68
C PRO A 334 29.34 17.71 21.63
N GLN A 335 28.46 17.98 22.59
CA GLN A 335 27.12 17.40 22.65
C GLN A 335 26.23 17.91 21.50
N GLU A 336 26.25 19.21 21.22
CA GLU A 336 25.55 19.80 20.07
C GLU A 336 26.07 19.25 18.73
N ARG A 337 27.41 19.08 18.61
CA ARG A 337 28.02 18.46 17.42
C ARG A 337 27.54 17.02 17.24
N LYS A 338 27.51 16.23 18.32
CA LYS A 338 27.00 14.86 18.31
C LYS A 338 25.51 14.83 17.91
N ALA A 339 24.69 15.69 18.48
CA ALA A 339 23.25 15.78 18.16
C ALA A 339 23.00 16.14 16.69
N LEU A 340 23.73 17.12 16.14
CA LEU A 340 23.64 17.47 14.73
C LEU A 340 24.09 16.33 13.82
N ALA A 341 25.18 15.63 14.17
CA ALA A 341 25.64 14.46 13.43
C ALA A 341 24.57 13.34 13.43
N MET A 342 23.94 13.07 14.58
CA MET A 342 22.85 12.10 14.68
C MET A 342 21.65 12.48 13.81
N ARG A 343 21.24 13.75 13.78
CA ARG A 343 20.17 14.22 12.87
C ARG A 343 20.54 14.03 11.40
N LYS A 344 21.79 14.30 11.01
CA LYS A 344 22.29 14.06 9.65
C LYS A 344 22.26 12.58 9.28
N VAL A 345 22.67 11.70 10.19
CA VAL A 345 22.57 10.24 10.00
C VAL A 345 21.11 9.82 9.85
N MET A 346 20.22 10.32 10.71
CA MET A 346 18.78 10.04 10.63
C MET A 346 18.20 10.47 9.28
N ARG A 347 18.52 11.67 8.80
CA ARG A 347 18.15 12.14 7.46
C ARG A 347 18.70 11.24 6.36
N SER A 348 19.96 10.83 6.44
CA SER A 348 20.56 9.93 5.45
C SER A 348 19.83 8.58 5.39
N ARG A 349 19.48 8.01 6.54
CA ARG A 349 18.73 6.76 6.62
C ARG A 349 17.31 6.92 6.08
N ALA A 350 16.64 8.03 6.41
CA ALA A 350 15.31 8.35 5.90
C ALA A 350 15.30 8.50 4.37
N VAL A 351 16.24 9.28 3.81
CA VAL A 351 16.37 9.48 2.36
C VAL A 351 16.59 8.14 1.65
N ASN A 352 17.44 7.27 2.23
CA ASN A 352 17.71 5.97 1.65
C ASN A 352 16.48 5.04 1.69
N HIS A 353 15.94 4.79 2.88
CA HIS A 353 14.95 3.73 3.10
C HIS A 353 13.49 4.19 2.94
N LEU A 354 13.15 5.40 3.38
CA LEU A 354 11.77 5.93 3.27
C LEU A 354 11.51 6.62 1.93
N GLY A 355 12.57 7.14 1.30
CA GLY A 355 12.53 7.78 -0.01
C GLY A 355 12.94 6.83 -1.14
N ARG A 356 14.23 6.82 -1.47
CA ARG A 356 14.75 6.19 -2.70
C ARG A 356 14.42 4.70 -2.82
N GLU A 357 14.76 3.90 -1.82
CA GLU A 357 14.58 2.45 -1.88
C GLU A 357 13.10 2.07 -1.91
N ARG A 358 12.28 2.74 -1.10
CA ARG A 358 10.83 2.55 -1.09
C ARG A 358 10.18 2.93 -2.42
N ASP A 359 10.52 4.09 -2.96
CA ASP A 359 9.99 4.54 -4.25
C ASP A 359 10.45 3.62 -5.40
N TYR A 360 11.65 3.06 -5.32
CA TYR A 360 12.15 2.06 -6.28
C TYR A 360 11.34 0.75 -6.22
N VAL A 361 11.05 0.21 -5.04
CA VAL A 361 10.26 -1.03 -4.94
C VAL A 361 8.79 -0.81 -5.33
N LEU A 362 8.24 0.38 -5.09
CA LEU A 362 6.94 0.77 -5.62
C LEU A 362 6.94 0.85 -7.15
N TYR A 363 8.02 1.40 -7.75
CA TYR A 363 8.24 1.34 -9.19
C TYR A 363 8.28 -0.11 -9.72
N LEU A 364 9.00 -1.02 -9.05
CA LEU A 364 9.03 -2.44 -9.42
C LEU A 364 7.65 -3.09 -9.34
N ALA A 365 6.85 -2.76 -8.31
CA ALA A 365 5.49 -3.26 -8.19
C ALA A 365 4.60 -2.81 -9.36
N LEU A 366 4.68 -1.53 -9.73
CA LEU A 366 3.97 -1.01 -10.90
C LEU A 366 4.42 -1.69 -12.19
N TRP A 367 5.72 -1.89 -12.36
CA TRP A 367 6.29 -2.50 -13.57
C TRP A 367 5.85 -3.95 -13.70
N ALA A 368 5.88 -4.70 -12.59
CA ALA A 368 5.45 -6.09 -12.53
C ALA A 368 3.97 -6.23 -12.88
N ALA A 369 3.12 -5.36 -12.32
CA ALA A 369 1.68 -5.36 -12.59
C ALA A 369 1.37 -5.02 -14.06
N ALA A 370 2.04 -4.00 -14.62
CA ALA A 370 1.86 -3.61 -16.03
C ALA A 370 2.25 -4.74 -17.01
N ASN A 371 3.29 -5.52 -16.69
CA ASN A 371 3.76 -6.63 -17.51
C ASN A 371 3.05 -7.97 -17.21
N CYS A 372 2.12 -7.99 -16.25
CA CYS A 372 1.26 -9.14 -15.98
C CYS A 372 0.05 -9.22 -16.93
N GLU A 373 -0.27 -8.13 -17.63
CA GLU A 373 -1.32 -8.11 -18.66
C GLU A 373 -0.97 -9.09 -19.79
N SER A 374 -1.87 -10.06 -20.06
CA SER A 374 -1.58 -11.26 -20.85
C SER A 374 -1.24 -11.00 -22.33
N LYS A 375 -0.54 -11.96 -22.94
CA LYS A 375 -0.18 -12.01 -24.37
C LYS A 375 -1.39 -12.25 -25.31
N ASP A 376 -2.59 -12.53 -24.79
CA ASP A 376 -3.61 -13.30 -25.53
C ASP A 376 -4.99 -12.66 -25.78
N SER A 377 -5.24 -11.38 -25.48
CA SER A 377 -6.52 -10.80 -25.93
C SER A 377 -6.44 -9.35 -26.39
N ALA A 378 -6.47 -9.18 -27.71
CA ALA A 378 -6.71 -7.89 -28.36
C ALA A 378 -8.16 -7.38 -28.12
N GLN A 379 -9.03 -8.19 -27.50
CA GLN A 379 -10.33 -7.78 -27.00
C GLN A 379 -10.43 -7.99 -25.48
N PRO A 380 -10.95 -7.01 -24.73
CA PRO A 380 -11.21 -7.20 -23.31
C PRO A 380 -12.31 -8.25 -23.15
N ASP A 381 -12.10 -9.23 -22.29
CA ASP A 381 -13.18 -10.08 -21.82
C ASP A 381 -14.20 -9.17 -21.12
N MET A 382 -15.37 -8.98 -21.74
CA MET A 382 -16.42 -8.12 -21.22
C MET A 382 -16.86 -8.54 -19.81
N ALA A 383 -16.75 -9.83 -19.46
CA ALA A 383 -17.04 -10.31 -18.12
C ALA A 383 -16.09 -9.71 -17.07
N SER A 384 -14.81 -9.51 -17.42
CA SER A 384 -13.81 -8.90 -16.53
C SER A 384 -14.06 -7.42 -16.24
N LEU A 385 -14.79 -6.72 -17.10
CA LEU A 385 -15.16 -5.31 -16.88
C LEU A 385 -16.34 -5.15 -15.92
N SER A 386 -17.09 -6.22 -15.67
CA SER A 386 -18.25 -6.24 -14.76
C SER A 386 -17.91 -6.74 -13.35
N THR A 387 -16.62 -6.89 -13.03
CA THR A 387 -16.16 -7.31 -11.69
C THR A 387 -15.34 -6.19 -11.02
N SER A 388 -15.21 -6.28 -9.70
CA SER A 388 -14.30 -5.45 -8.90
C SER A 388 -13.67 -6.31 -7.81
N GLU A 389 -12.34 -6.42 -7.85
CA GLU A 389 -11.56 -7.10 -6.83
C GLU A 389 -11.57 -6.33 -5.51
N VAL A 390 -11.57 -4.99 -5.56
CA VAL A 390 -11.64 -4.14 -4.36
C VAL A 390 -12.97 -4.35 -3.64
N ILE A 391 -14.11 -4.32 -4.36
CA ILE A 391 -15.43 -4.59 -3.74
C ILE A 391 -15.50 -6.02 -3.19
N ALA A 392 -15.00 -7.01 -3.94
CA ALA A 392 -14.99 -8.40 -3.48
C ALA A 392 -14.17 -8.58 -2.19
N SER A 393 -13.05 -7.85 -2.06
CA SER A 393 -12.18 -7.89 -0.87
C SER A 393 -12.76 -7.21 0.37
N LEU A 394 -13.87 -6.48 0.26
CA LEU A 394 -14.48 -5.83 1.44
C LEU A 394 -15.08 -6.85 2.40
N ASN A 395 -15.44 -8.04 1.94
CA ASN A 395 -15.93 -9.09 2.82
C ASN A 395 -14.73 -9.76 3.51
N MET A 396 -14.71 -9.77 4.85
CA MET A 396 -13.65 -10.41 5.62
C MET A 396 -13.46 -11.91 5.28
N SER A 397 -14.54 -12.61 4.91
CA SER A 397 -14.47 -14.03 4.51
C SER A 397 -13.94 -14.25 3.09
N ALA A 398 -13.73 -13.18 2.31
CA ALA A 398 -13.22 -13.29 0.96
C ALA A 398 -11.78 -13.84 0.98
N PRO A 399 -11.45 -14.78 0.07
CA PRO A 399 -10.08 -15.25 -0.06
C PRO A 399 -9.17 -14.10 -0.49
N ARG A 400 -8.00 -14.00 0.15
CA ARG A 400 -7.00 -12.99 -0.20
C ARG A 400 -6.52 -13.18 -1.64
N THR A 401 -6.53 -12.10 -2.42
CA THR A 401 -5.99 -12.11 -3.78
C THR A 401 -4.50 -12.38 -3.75
N SER A 402 -4.07 -13.42 -4.45
CA SER A 402 -2.66 -13.78 -4.51
C SER A 402 -1.90 -12.88 -5.50
N SER A 403 -0.82 -12.26 -5.03
CA SER A 403 0.10 -11.47 -5.89
C SER A 403 1.21 -12.32 -6.52
N LEU A 404 1.13 -13.66 -6.42
CA LEU A 404 2.16 -14.57 -6.92
C LEU A 404 2.45 -14.39 -8.42
N MET A 405 1.41 -14.15 -9.23
CA MET A 405 1.59 -13.93 -10.68
C MET A 405 2.34 -12.63 -10.98
N THR A 406 2.10 -11.59 -10.17
CA THR A 406 2.84 -10.33 -10.24
C THR A 406 4.31 -10.54 -9.87
N TYR A 407 4.58 -11.32 -8.81
CA TYR A 407 5.95 -11.64 -8.39
C TYR A 407 6.71 -12.44 -9.45
N GLN A 408 6.03 -13.33 -10.19
CA GLN A 408 6.64 -14.11 -11.27
C GLN A 408 7.31 -13.25 -12.35
N LYS A 409 6.89 -12.00 -12.53
CA LYS A 409 7.48 -11.09 -13.52
C LYS A 409 8.82 -10.52 -13.12
N VAL A 410 9.10 -10.42 -11.82
CA VAL A 410 10.34 -9.80 -11.30
C VAL A 410 11.31 -10.83 -10.72
N LEU A 411 10.81 -11.99 -10.28
CA LEU A 411 11.63 -13.03 -9.68
C LEU A 411 12.24 -13.96 -10.73
N PRO A 412 13.40 -14.59 -10.44
CA PRO A 412 14.00 -15.58 -11.34
C PRO A 412 13.04 -16.75 -11.67
N PRO A 413 13.10 -17.33 -12.88
CA PRO A 413 12.20 -18.42 -13.27
C PRO A 413 12.23 -19.63 -12.33
N TRP A 414 13.41 -19.95 -11.77
CA TRP A 414 13.54 -21.07 -10.82
C TRP A 414 12.78 -20.83 -9.51
N ALA A 415 12.49 -19.59 -9.14
CA ALA A 415 11.81 -19.26 -7.88
C ALA A 415 10.37 -19.80 -7.85
N PHE A 416 9.78 -20.05 -9.02
CA PHE A 416 8.46 -20.68 -9.18
C PHE A 416 8.53 -22.17 -9.56
N SER A 417 9.73 -22.75 -9.61
CA SER A 417 9.90 -24.18 -9.81
C SER A 417 9.54 -24.97 -8.54
N ALA A 418 9.33 -26.28 -8.70
CA ALA A 418 9.15 -27.20 -7.58
C ALA A 418 10.46 -27.47 -6.81
N ALA A 419 11.58 -26.82 -7.18
CA ALA A 419 12.85 -27.00 -6.51
C ALA A 419 12.80 -26.49 -5.06
N ARG A 420 13.46 -27.26 -4.19
CA ARG A 420 13.63 -26.97 -2.77
C ARG A 420 15.03 -26.43 -2.51
N ILE A 421 15.13 -25.45 -1.61
CA ILE A 421 16.42 -24.92 -1.13
C ILE A 421 16.77 -25.63 0.18
N GLY A 422 18.05 -26.02 0.33
CA GLY A 422 18.55 -26.70 1.52
C GLY A 422 18.50 -28.24 1.45
N ALA A 423 19.28 -28.89 2.34
CA ALA A 423 19.40 -30.34 2.38
C ALA A 423 18.17 -31.01 3.04
N ILE A 424 17.75 -32.16 2.51
CA ILE A 424 16.81 -33.06 3.20
C ILE A 424 17.56 -33.59 4.42
N SER A 425 17.19 -33.12 5.62
CA SER A 425 17.71 -33.73 6.84
C SER A 425 17.15 -35.15 6.94
N ASN A 426 18.02 -36.14 7.14
CA ASN A 426 17.65 -37.56 7.32
C ASN A 426 16.70 -37.69 8.52
N GLY A 427 15.39 -37.67 8.27
CA GLY A 427 14.34 -37.64 9.30
C GLY A 427 13.12 -36.79 8.94
N GLN A 428 13.20 -35.92 7.92
CA GLN A 428 12.02 -35.22 7.41
C GLN A 428 11.22 -36.12 6.47
N VAL A 429 9.89 -36.14 6.65
CA VAL A 429 8.98 -36.75 5.67
C VAL A 429 9.20 -36.05 4.32
N PRO A 430 9.54 -36.79 3.25
CA PRO A 430 9.69 -36.21 1.92
C PRO A 430 8.43 -35.42 1.55
N GLY A 431 8.58 -34.12 1.26
CA GLY A 431 7.48 -33.26 0.83
C GLY A 431 6.69 -32.53 1.93
N ALA A 432 7.09 -32.61 3.20
CA ALA A 432 6.49 -31.81 4.29
C ALA A 432 7.30 -30.54 4.59
N ALA A 433 6.62 -29.44 4.94
CA ALA A 433 7.26 -28.23 5.47
C ALA A 433 7.83 -28.52 6.87
N LEU A 434 8.90 -27.84 7.27
CA LEU A 434 9.51 -28.03 8.59
C LEU A 434 8.66 -27.46 9.73
N TYR A 435 7.90 -26.40 9.44
CA TYR A 435 7.02 -25.71 10.39
C TYR A 435 5.67 -25.46 9.75
N ASP A 436 4.60 -25.51 10.53
CA ASP A 436 3.29 -25.06 10.08
C ASP A 436 3.19 -23.51 10.08
N PRO A 437 2.21 -22.92 9.37
CA PRO A 437 2.06 -21.47 9.32
C PRO A 437 1.89 -20.80 10.69
N TYR A 438 1.24 -21.45 11.65
CA TYR A 438 1.00 -20.90 12.99
C TYR A 438 2.28 -20.91 13.84
N GLU A 439 3.11 -21.94 13.73
CA GLU A 439 4.44 -21.99 14.35
C GLU A 439 5.34 -20.86 13.83
N LEU A 440 5.31 -20.60 12.52
CA LEU A 440 6.04 -19.48 11.92
C LEU A 440 5.51 -18.14 12.41
N GLU A 441 4.20 -17.90 12.33
CA GLU A 441 3.56 -16.65 12.76
C GLU A 441 3.85 -16.35 14.24
N SER A 442 3.74 -17.36 15.10
CA SER A 442 3.95 -17.28 16.56
C SER A 442 5.42 -17.32 16.98
N ALA A 443 6.38 -17.32 16.05
CA ALA A 443 7.81 -17.37 16.34
C ALA A 443 8.24 -18.59 17.20
N ARG A 444 7.73 -19.78 16.85
CA ARG A 444 7.96 -21.05 17.57
C ARG A 444 8.86 -22.01 16.80
N THR A 445 9.89 -21.50 16.13
CA THR A 445 10.86 -22.33 15.42
C THR A 445 11.99 -22.80 16.34
N LYS A 446 12.84 -23.72 15.86
CA LYS A 446 14.09 -24.11 16.56
C LYS A 446 15.19 -23.06 16.42
N ASP A 447 14.97 -22.03 15.60
CA ASP A 447 15.93 -20.95 15.38
C ASP A 447 15.57 -19.74 16.28
N PRO A 448 16.28 -19.54 17.40
CA PRO A 448 15.96 -18.46 18.32
C PRO A 448 16.16 -17.08 17.70
N TYR A 449 17.14 -16.91 16.80
CA TYR A 449 17.38 -15.61 16.17
C TYR A 449 16.27 -15.26 15.17
N TRP A 450 15.82 -16.23 14.36
CA TRP A 450 14.64 -16.05 13.51
C TRP A 450 13.39 -15.72 14.33
N ASN A 451 13.19 -16.40 15.47
CA ASN A 451 12.07 -16.12 16.36
C ASN A 451 12.10 -14.69 16.91
N GLU A 452 13.27 -14.16 17.28
CA GLU A 452 13.39 -12.76 17.73
C GLU A 452 13.09 -11.76 16.60
N ILE A 453 13.50 -12.04 15.36
CA ILE A 453 13.15 -11.21 14.19
C ILE A 453 11.63 -11.24 13.95
N GLN A 454 11.01 -12.41 14.00
CA GLN A 454 9.58 -12.56 13.81
C GLN A 454 8.79 -11.82 14.90
N LYS A 455 9.18 -11.96 16.18
CA LYS A 455 8.58 -11.20 17.29
C LYS A 455 8.75 -9.70 17.07
N PHE A 456 9.93 -9.24 16.65
CA PHE A 456 10.14 -7.84 16.31
C PHE A 456 9.16 -7.37 15.23
N SER A 457 8.99 -8.15 14.15
CA SER A 457 8.07 -7.81 13.06
C SER A 457 6.63 -7.66 13.57
N VAL A 458 6.16 -8.59 14.40
CA VAL A 458 4.83 -8.54 15.03
C VAL A 458 4.70 -7.37 16.01
N GLU A 459 5.68 -7.12 16.87
CA GLU A 459 5.61 -6.05 17.88
C GLU A 459 5.72 -4.65 17.27
N GLN A 460 6.54 -4.50 16.22
CA GLN A 460 6.82 -3.21 15.59
C GLN A 460 5.97 -2.94 14.35
N GLN A 461 5.27 -3.96 13.84
CA GLN A 461 4.39 -3.89 12.68
C GLN A 461 5.13 -3.56 11.36
N TYR A 462 6.44 -3.86 11.32
CA TYR A 462 7.28 -3.82 10.12
C TYR A 462 8.50 -4.73 10.27
N LEU A 463 8.97 -5.28 9.15
CA LEU A 463 10.25 -5.98 9.09
C LEU A 463 11.39 -4.99 8.79
N HIS A 464 12.39 -4.93 9.66
CA HIS A 464 13.53 -4.04 9.50
C HIS A 464 14.42 -4.48 8.31
N PRO A 465 14.87 -3.58 7.41
CA PRO A 465 15.61 -3.95 6.20
C PRO A 465 16.85 -4.84 6.42
N LEU A 466 17.61 -4.60 7.50
CA LEU A 466 18.78 -5.42 7.85
C LEU A 466 18.45 -6.88 8.25
N LEU A 467 17.20 -7.17 8.61
CA LEU A 467 16.77 -8.49 9.08
C LEU A 467 16.13 -9.33 7.95
N VAL A 468 15.79 -8.68 6.84
CA VAL A 468 15.02 -9.26 5.73
C VAL A 468 15.68 -10.49 5.14
N VAL A 469 16.97 -10.40 4.79
CA VAL A 469 17.68 -11.48 4.08
C VAL A 469 17.71 -12.75 4.92
N TYR A 470 18.12 -12.64 6.19
CA TYR A 470 18.14 -13.78 7.10
C TYR A 470 16.74 -14.38 7.29
N TRP A 471 15.75 -13.54 7.61
CA TRP A 471 14.39 -13.97 7.88
C TRP A 471 13.75 -14.70 6.68
N ALA A 472 13.88 -14.12 5.48
CA ALA A 472 13.31 -14.69 4.27
C ALA A 472 14.06 -15.93 3.79
N TYR A 473 15.40 -15.94 3.87
CA TYR A 473 16.20 -17.10 3.48
C TYR A 473 15.85 -18.35 4.30
N ARG A 474 15.66 -18.21 5.61
CA ARG A 474 15.23 -19.35 6.45
C ARG A 474 13.88 -19.91 6.00
N LEU A 475 12.91 -19.06 5.68
CA LEU A 475 11.63 -19.50 5.12
C LEU A 475 11.81 -20.26 3.80
N MET A 476 12.72 -19.82 2.92
CA MET A 476 13.05 -20.55 1.69
C MET A 476 13.57 -21.97 1.95
N THR A 477 14.32 -22.19 3.03
CA THR A 477 14.87 -23.52 3.39
C THR A 477 13.88 -24.43 4.12
N TRP A 478 12.87 -23.87 4.77
CA TRP A 478 11.92 -24.61 5.61
C TRP A 478 10.65 -25.06 4.88
N ASN A 479 10.39 -24.49 3.71
CA ASN A 479 9.19 -24.80 2.91
C ASN A 479 9.44 -25.96 1.93
N VAL A 480 8.34 -26.54 1.43
CA VAL A 480 8.34 -27.70 0.53
C VAL A 480 8.85 -27.39 -0.89
N SER A 481 8.80 -26.11 -1.29
CA SER A 481 9.28 -25.61 -2.57
C SER A 481 9.54 -24.11 -2.50
N SER A 482 10.29 -23.57 -3.46
CA SER A 482 10.53 -22.13 -3.60
C SER A 482 9.22 -21.36 -3.77
N ARG A 483 8.27 -21.87 -4.57
CA ARG A 483 6.95 -21.26 -4.73
C ARG A 483 6.15 -21.22 -3.42
N ALA A 484 6.17 -22.30 -2.64
CA ALA A 484 5.52 -22.32 -1.34
C ALA A 484 6.17 -21.32 -0.37
N ALA A 485 7.50 -21.21 -0.38
CA ALA A 485 8.20 -20.22 0.43
C ALA A 485 7.81 -18.78 0.09
N ILE A 486 7.68 -18.43 -1.19
CA ILE A 486 7.23 -17.10 -1.65
C ILE A 486 5.82 -16.81 -1.10
N ALA A 487 4.90 -17.77 -1.20
CA ALA A 487 3.55 -17.62 -0.67
C ALA A 487 3.54 -17.46 0.86
N THR A 488 4.38 -18.21 1.58
CA THR A 488 4.53 -18.12 3.04
C THR A 488 5.09 -16.76 3.46
N ILE A 489 6.09 -16.24 2.76
CA ILE A 489 6.66 -14.90 2.99
C ILE A 489 5.59 -13.83 2.80
N ASP A 490 4.86 -13.86 1.68
CA ASP A 490 3.78 -12.91 1.37
C ASP A 490 2.68 -12.93 2.44
N SER A 491 2.26 -14.13 2.88
CA SER A 491 1.26 -14.29 3.93
C SER A 491 1.74 -13.74 5.28
N LEU A 492 2.96 -14.05 5.70
CA LEU A 492 3.50 -13.57 6.99
C LEU A 492 3.67 -12.05 7.00
N ILE A 493 4.16 -11.46 5.89
CA ILE A 493 4.25 -10.00 5.77
C ILE A 493 2.85 -9.38 5.82
N SER A 494 1.86 -9.96 5.12
CA SER A 494 0.47 -9.48 5.16
C SER A 494 -0.13 -9.54 6.57
N GLN A 495 0.21 -10.57 7.34
CA GLN A 495 -0.26 -10.73 8.72
C GLN A 495 0.41 -9.75 9.70
N CYS A 496 1.72 -9.53 9.55
CA CYS A 496 2.51 -8.84 10.58
C CYS A 496 2.83 -7.37 10.25
N ALA A 497 2.89 -6.98 8.98
CA ALA A 497 3.29 -5.64 8.57
C ALA A 497 2.07 -4.78 8.25
N LEU A 498 1.95 -3.67 8.98
CA LEU A 498 0.85 -2.73 8.79
C LEU A 498 0.92 -2.03 7.43
N GLY A 499 -0.22 -1.95 6.74
CA GLY A 499 -0.38 -1.30 5.43
C GLY A 499 0.16 -2.12 4.25
N SER A 500 0.51 -3.39 4.46
CA SER A 500 1.03 -4.29 3.42
C SER A 500 0.00 -4.65 2.33
N ASP A 501 -1.29 -4.63 2.68
CA ASP A 501 -2.44 -4.79 1.79
C ASP A 501 -2.59 -3.65 0.77
N ARG A 502 -2.18 -2.43 1.17
CA ARG A 502 -2.32 -1.19 0.38
C ARG A 502 -1.04 -0.74 -0.27
N SER A 503 0.09 -1.07 0.33
CA SER A 503 1.42 -0.67 -0.09
C SER A 503 2.28 -1.92 -0.31
N PRO A 504 2.51 -2.33 -1.57
CA PRO A 504 3.26 -3.55 -1.88
C PRO A 504 4.76 -3.44 -1.56
N ASP A 505 5.25 -2.26 -1.17
CA ASP A 505 6.65 -2.03 -0.77
C ASP A 505 7.10 -2.97 0.36
N ALA A 506 6.21 -3.34 1.27
CA ALA A 506 6.50 -4.26 2.38
C ALA A 506 6.97 -5.64 1.90
N VAL A 507 6.43 -6.13 0.79
CA VAL A 507 6.79 -7.43 0.20
C VAL A 507 7.88 -7.26 -0.85
N PHE A 508 7.80 -6.23 -1.70
CA PHE A 508 8.81 -6.01 -2.73
C PHE A 508 10.19 -5.64 -2.17
N ILE A 509 10.28 -5.07 -0.97
CA ILE A 509 11.58 -4.91 -0.29
C ILE A 509 12.22 -6.26 0.03
N VAL A 510 11.42 -7.27 0.37
CA VAL A 510 11.91 -8.64 0.59
C VAL A 510 12.44 -9.21 -0.71
N TRP A 511 11.70 -9.05 -1.80
CA TRP A 511 12.15 -9.50 -3.12
C TRP A 511 13.41 -8.80 -3.59
N LYS A 512 13.48 -7.47 -3.45
CA LYS A 512 14.66 -6.68 -3.78
C LYS A 512 15.89 -7.19 -3.05
N GLN A 513 15.81 -7.34 -1.72
CA GLN A 513 16.95 -7.70 -0.89
C GLN A 513 17.35 -9.17 -1.08
N LEU A 514 16.38 -10.09 -1.08
CA LEU A 514 16.63 -11.53 -1.20
C LEU A 514 17.21 -11.90 -2.58
N PHE A 515 16.64 -11.35 -3.66
CA PHE A 515 17.03 -11.69 -5.04
C PHE A 515 17.93 -10.64 -5.70
N ARG A 516 18.34 -9.60 -4.97
CA ARG A 516 19.19 -8.50 -5.46
C ARG A 516 18.64 -7.84 -6.72
N LEU A 517 17.31 -7.63 -6.76
CA LEU A 517 16.62 -7.09 -7.93
C LEU A 517 17.15 -5.71 -8.30
N GLY A 518 17.56 -5.55 -9.55
CA GLY A 518 18.13 -4.30 -10.06
C GLY A 518 19.61 -4.12 -9.84
N SER A 519 20.33 -5.09 -9.26
CA SER A 519 21.79 -5.08 -9.23
C SER A 519 22.38 -5.47 -10.60
N ASN A 520 23.53 -4.91 -10.98
CA ASN A 520 24.26 -5.28 -12.21
C ASN A 520 24.62 -6.77 -12.32
N ASN A 521 24.64 -7.50 -11.19
CA ASN A 521 24.83 -8.95 -11.16
C ASN A 521 23.54 -9.75 -11.50
N SER A 522 22.41 -9.09 -11.72
CA SER A 522 21.12 -9.69 -12.09
C SER A 522 21.01 -9.98 -13.61
N ALA A 523 22.13 -10.28 -14.27
CA ALA A 523 22.20 -10.66 -15.69
C ALA A 523 21.52 -12.01 -16.01
N ILE A 524 20.50 -12.40 -15.25
CA ILE A 524 19.73 -13.63 -15.43
C ILE A 524 18.36 -13.36 -16.10
N ASN A 525 17.85 -12.13 -16.12
CA ASN A 525 16.40 -11.92 -16.37
C ASN A 525 15.95 -11.16 -17.62
N ALA A 526 16.78 -10.88 -18.63
CA ALA A 526 16.31 -10.04 -19.75
C ALA A 526 15.95 -10.75 -21.07
N ASN A 527 16.33 -12.01 -21.35
CA ASN A 527 16.18 -12.54 -22.73
C ASN A 527 15.92 -14.06 -22.87
N SER A 528 15.28 -14.70 -21.90
CA SER A 528 15.12 -16.16 -21.94
C SER A 528 13.68 -16.58 -21.60
N GLU A 529 12.76 -16.37 -22.53
CA GLU A 529 11.43 -17.01 -22.48
C GLU A 529 11.46 -18.53 -22.76
N THR A 530 12.64 -19.14 -22.93
CA THR A 530 12.77 -20.53 -23.40
C THR A 530 13.81 -21.41 -22.70
N LYS A 531 14.57 -20.93 -21.70
CA LYS A 531 15.46 -21.83 -20.94
C LYS A 531 14.72 -22.47 -19.77
N THR A 532 14.81 -23.79 -19.72
CA THR A 532 14.52 -24.60 -18.54
C THR A 532 15.14 -23.97 -17.29
N PRO A 533 14.48 -24.04 -16.11
CA PRO A 533 15.01 -23.47 -14.88
C PRO A 533 16.37 -24.11 -14.58
N ASN A 534 17.44 -23.32 -14.67
CA ASN A 534 18.79 -23.82 -14.48
C ASN A 534 19.04 -24.04 -12.98
N LEU A 535 19.17 -25.30 -12.56
CA LEU A 535 19.43 -25.69 -11.17
C LEU A 535 20.77 -25.13 -10.65
N ASP A 536 21.70 -24.79 -11.55
CA ASP A 536 22.97 -24.17 -11.17
C ASP A 536 22.77 -22.74 -10.65
N ASP A 537 21.81 -21.98 -11.19
CA ASP A 537 21.48 -20.63 -10.71
C ASP A 537 20.94 -20.67 -9.27
N LEU A 538 20.17 -21.71 -8.93
CA LEU A 538 19.66 -21.94 -7.58
C LEU A 538 20.79 -22.26 -6.59
N ARG A 539 21.76 -23.08 -6.99
CA ARG A 539 22.93 -23.42 -6.15
C ARG A 539 23.84 -22.20 -5.94
N GLU A 540 24.03 -21.40 -6.98
CA GLU A 540 24.76 -20.14 -6.91
C GLU A 540 24.10 -19.18 -5.91
N PHE A 541 22.78 -18.98 -6.05
CA PHE A 541 21.97 -18.20 -5.12
C PHE A 541 22.14 -18.67 -3.67
N GLN A 542 22.04 -19.98 -3.43
CA GLN A 542 22.18 -20.55 -2.09
C GLN A 542 23.56 -20.24 -1.50
N ARG A 543 24.63 -20.48 -2.26
CA ARG A 543 26.01 -20.27 -1.79
C ARG A 543 26.30 -18.81 -1.45
N ILE A 544 25.81 -17.89 -2.29
CA ILE A 544 25.97 -16.45 -2.07
C ILE A 544 25.29 -16.02 -0.76
N LEU A 545 24.04 -16.44 -0.55
CA LEU A 545 23.28 -16.05 0.65
C LEU A 545 23.83 -16.70 1.92
N GLU A 546 24.27 -17.96 1.86
CA GLU A 546 24.91 -18.63 2.99
C GLU A 546 26.21 -17.92 3.40
N SER A 547 27.04 -17.52 2.42
CA SER A 547 28.24 -16.72 2.68
C SER A 547 27.91 -15.36 3.29
N GLU A 548 26.87 -14.69 2.80
CA GLU A 548 26.45 -13.39 3.31
C GLU A 548 25.95 -13.50 4.76
N ILE A 549 25.06 -14.45 5.03
CA ILE A 549 24.52 -14.70 6.36
C ILE A 549 25.62 -15.12 7.34
N ALA A 550 26.57 -15.95 6.91
CA ALA A 550 27.70 -16.36 7.75
C ALA A 550 28.64 -15.19 8.10
N SER A 551 28.71 -14.17 7.25
CA SER A 551 29.52 -12.96 7.48
C SER A 551 28.83 -11.91 8.37
N GLN A 552 27.52 -12.02 8.59
CA GLN A 552 26.74 -11.06 9.36
C GLN A 552 26.66 -11.49 10.85
N PRO A 553 27.06 -10.62 11.80
CA PRO A 553 26.86 -10.91 13.22
C PRO A 553 25.37 -10.92 13.55
N GLN A 554 24.97 -11.77 14.51
CA GLN A 554 23.62 -11.73 15.06
C GLN A 554 23.38 -10.37 15.71
N LEU A 555 22.31 -9.69 15.29
CA LEU A 555 21.98 -8.35 15.76
C LEU A 555 21.16 -8.44 17.06
N GLN A 556 21.51 -7.60 18.04
CA GLN A 556 20.77 -7.51 19.29
C GLN A 556 19.49 -6.68 19.11
N LEU A 557 18.34 -7.36 19.09
CA LEU A 557 17.01 -6.76 18.96
C LEU A 557 16.42 -6.32 20.30
N ARG A 558 16.92 -6.88 21.41
CA ARG A 558 16.51 -6.55 22.78
C ARG A 558 17.72 -6.04 23.58
N PRO A 559 17.49 -5.17 24.58
CA PRO A 559 18.55 -4.65 25.46
C PRO A 559 19.29 -5.75 26.22
#